data_AF-I4EIQ7-F1
#
_entry.id   AF-I4EIQ7-F1
#
_cell.length_a   1.000
_cell.length_b   1.000
_cell.length_c   1.000
_cell.angle_alpha   90.00
_cell.angle_beta   90.00
_cell.angle_gamma   90.00
#
_symmetry.space_group_name_H-M   'P 1'
#
loop_
_entity.id
_entity.type
_entity.pdbx_description
1 polymer ?
#
loop_
_entity_poly.entity_id
_entity_poly.type
_entity_poly.pdbx_seq_one_letter_code
_entity_poly.pdbx_strand_id
1 'polypeptide(L)'
;MKHVTLLVAGLLMAAAFVLAGCGQQPEPAGGQAAIDRFRQVGEARASGDANGVVRIGEQVVTLDDFREGVRIVETNLEYMKGEISKGSFDSSFLQEFVQLIERTGVQTVALGSLIQDRALYERAVANGFSATDQEVTARLERDRELFRVNPEVAQVNAYIEAVGQDRYWSELYPAVLRREMAIQKMWEATVTGITDQGSRDAKWNDVQKQAISSVSIEALAPGAIAPATVSNALAYLDKYRQLPR
;
A
#
# COMPACT_ATOMS: atom_id res chain seq x y z
N MET A 1 22.46 -1.51 16.39
CA MET A 1 21.05 -1.80 16.02
C MET A 1 20.84 -1.35 14.60
N LYS A 2 20.82 -2.28 13.64
CA LYS A 2 20.59 -1.98 12.22
C LYS A 2 19.08 -2.04 11.96
N HIS A 3 18.58 -1.05 11.23
CA HIS A 3 17.16 -0.74 11.08
C HIS A 3 16.35 -1.88 10.45
N VAL A 4 15.19 -2.16 11.03
CA VAL A 4 14.21 -3.16 10.57
C VAL A 4 13.33 -2.51 9.51
N THR A 5 13.47 -2.96 8.27
CA THR A 5 12.60 -2.57 7.15
C THR A 5 11.25 -3.26 7.32
N LEU A 6 10.25 -2.49 7.71
CA LEU A 6 8.88 -2.95 7.83
C LEU A 6 8.12 -2.72 6.54
N LEU A 7 7.84 -3.82 5.82
CA LEU A 7 6.75 -3.88 4.85
C LEU A 7 5.44 -3.99 5.63
N VAL A 8 5.01 -2.89 6.26
CA VAL A 8 3.59 -2.72 6.58
C VAL A 8 2.88 -2.70 5.24
N ALA A 9 1.96 -3.64 5.04
CA ALA A 9 1.09 -3.69 3.87
C ALA A 9 0.04 -2.56 3.90
N GLY A 10 0.51 -1.31 4.03
CA GLY A 10 -0.20 -0.07 3.75
C GLY A 10 0.27 0.40 2.38
N LEU A 11 -0.33 -0.17 1.33
CA LEU A 11 -0.08 0.22 -0.03
C LEU A 11 -1.15 1.25 -0.38
N LEU A 12 -0.91 2.51 -0.02
CA LEU A 12 -1.53 3.72 -0.60
C LEU A 12 -0.71 4.94 -0.12
N MET A 13 0.27 5.34 -0.94
CA MET A 13 1.05 6.60 -0.83
C MET A 13 2.19 6.71 0.19
N ALA A 14 2.87 5.60 0.48
CA ALA A 14 4.26 5.62 0.96
C ALA A 14 5.22 4.83 0.05
N ALA A 15 4.87 4.68 -1.23
CA ALA A 15 5.81 4.26 -2.27
C ALA A 15 6.68 5.46 -2.70
N ALA A 16 7.42 6.01 -1.74
CA ALA A 16 8.60 6.83 -1.96
C ALA A 16 9.44 6.78 -0.68
N PHE A 17 10.47 5.93 -0.70
CA PHE A 17 11.67 6.06 0.13
C PHE A 17 11.53 5.90 1.66
N VAL A 18 11.50 4.65 2.13
CA VAL A 18 12.19 4.27 3.37
C VAL A 18 13.03 3.01 3.15
N LEU A 19 14.08 3.15 2.32
CA LEU A 19 15.29 2.33 2.37
C LEU A 19 16.49 3.24 2.70
N ALA A 20 16.37 4.05 3.76
CA ALA A 20 17.51 4.74 4.34
C ALA A 20 18.31 3.74 5.19
N GLY A 21 19.15 2.94 4.51
CA GLY A 21 19.91 1.90 5.18
C GLY A 21 21.09 1.33 4.40
N CYS A 22 21.62 2.00 3.37
CA CYS A 22 22.94 1.69 2.79
C CYS A 22 23.36 2.78 1.78
N GLY A 23 24.25 3.69 2.21
CA GLY A 23 25.44 4.20 1.49
C GLY A 23 25.40 4.80 0.07
N GLN A 24 24.40 4.58 -0.77
CA GLN A 24 24.30 5.14 -2.12
C GLN A 24 22.83 5.42 -2.41
N GLN A 25 22.46 6.71 -2.48
CA GLN A 25 21.13 7.13 -2.93
C GLN A 25 20.97 6.64 -4.38
N PRO A 26 20.03 5.72 -4.67
CA PRO A 26 19.72 5.41 -6.05
C PRO A 26 19.16 6.69 -6.70
N GLU A 27 19.60 7.01 -7.92
CA GLU A 27 18.88 7.97 -8.76
C GLU A 27 17.39 7.62 -8.71
N PRO A 28 16.48 8.62 -8.59
CA PRO A 28 15.07 8.34 -8.45
C PRO A 28 14.65 7.49 -9.65
N ALA A 29 14.23 6.27 -9.36
CA ALA A 29 13.68 5.38 -10.36
C ALA A 29 12.39 6.01 -10.88
N GLY A 30 12.50 6.79 -11.95
CA GLY A 30 11.37 7.33 -12.66
C GLY A 30 11.65 8.72 -13.21
N GLY A 31 12.09 8.74 -14.47
CA GLY A 31 12.07 9.94 -15.29
C GLY A 31 10.65 10.41 -15.62
N GLN A 32 10.52 11.31 -16.59
CA GLN A 32 9.27 11.98 -16.94
C GLN A 32 8.06 11.04 -17.11
N ALA A 33 8.26 9.85 -17.68
CA ALA A 33 7.19 8.85 -17.86
C ALA A 33 6.56 8.39 -16.53
N ALA A 34 7.33 8.29 -15.44
CA ALA A 34 6.79 7.95 -14.13
C ALA A 34 5.96 9.12 -13.56
N ILE A 35 6.47 10.36 -13.69
CA ILE A 35 5.77 11.57 -13.28
C ILE A 35 4.42 11.70 -14.02
N ASP A 36 4.42 11.48 -15.34
CA ASP A 36 3.21 11.58 -16.16
C ASP A 36 2.18 10.51 -15.79
N ARG A 37 2.62 9.30 -15.43
CA ARG A 37 1.73 8.25 -14.92
C ARG A 37 1.04 8.67 -13.63
N PHE A 38 1.78 9.20 -12.65
CA PHE A 38 1.19 9.68 -11.40
C PHE A 38 0.22 10.84 -11.62
N ARG A 39 0.54 11.76 -12.55
CA ARG A 39 -0.39 12.85 -12.94
C ARG A 39 -1.71 12.30 -13.48
N GLN A 40 -1.66 11.31 -14.39
CA GLN A 40 -2.88 10.69 -14.94
C GLN A 40 -3.75 10.02 -13.88
N VAL A 41 -3.13 9.42 -12.84
CA VAL A 41 -3.89 8.86 -11.70
C VAL A 41 -4.59 9.98 -10.94
N GLY A 42 -3.88 11.08 -10.67
CA GLY A 42 -4.45 12.22 -9.98
C GLY A 42 -5.59 12.86 -10.76
N GLU A 43 -5.46 12.98 -12.09
CA GLU A 43 -6.52 13.49 -12.98
C GLU A 43 -7.76 12.58 -12.96
N ALA A 44 -7.57 11.26 -13.00
CA ALA A 44 -8.67 10.30 -12.89
C ALA A 44 -9.38 10.43 -11.53
N ARG A 45 -8.62 10.51 -10.43
CA ARG A 45 -9.15 10.71 -9.07
C ARG A 45 -9.84 12.07 -8.91
N ALA A 46 -9.34 13.10 -9.59
CA ALA A 46 -9.96 14.42 -9.64
C ALA A 46 -11.37 14.34 -10.26
N SER A 47 -11.53 13.54 -11.33
CA SER A 47 -12.80 13.35 -12.03
C SER A 47 -13.86 12.56 -11.24
N GLY A 48 -13.44 11.81 -10.20
CA GLY A 48 -14.30 11.37 -9.09
C GLY A 48 -15.28 10.24 -9.40
N ASP A 49 -14.77 9.04 -9.71
CA ASP A 49 -15.61 7.84 -9.77
C ASP A 49 -15.67 7.18 -8.37
N ALA A 50 -16.54 7.73 -7.53
CA ALA A 50 -16.79 7.24 -6.17
C ALA A 50 -17.62 5.95 -6.13
N ASN A 51 -17.90 5.31 -7.27
CA ASN A 51 -18.69 4.07 -7.28
C ASN A 51 -17.91 2.96 -6.56
N GLY A 52 -18.56 2.36 -5.56
CA GLY A 52 -18.03 1.20 -4.85
C GLY A 52 -17.92 0.01 -5.79
N VAL A 53 -16.74 -0.60 -5.85
CA VAL A 53 -16.48 -1.81 -6.65
C VAL A 53 -16.42 -3.07 -5.79
N VAL A 54 -15.96 -2.95 -4.55
CA VAL A 54 -15.89 -4.04 -3.57
C VAL A 54 -16.20 -3.47 -2.17
N ARG A 55 -16.96 -4.22 -1.37
CA ARG A 55 -17.20 -3.94 0.05
C ARG A 55 -16.45 -4.98 0.90
N ILE A 56 -15.70 -4.52 1.90
CA ILE A 56 -14.93 -5.34 2.86
C ILE A 56 -15.34 -4.90 4.27
N GLY A 57 -16.21 -5.67 4.93
CA GLY A 57 -16.87 -5.21 6.15
C GLY A 57 -17.67 -3.93 5.88
N GLU A 58 -17.45 -2.89 6.69
CA GLU A 58 -18.06 -1.57 6.51
C GLU A 58 -17.26 -0.68 5.53
N GLN A 59 -16.06 -1.11 5.11
CA GLN A 59 -15.24 -0.35 4.17
C GLN A 59 -15.68 -0.59 2.73
N VAL A 60 -15.71 0.49 1.95
CA VAL A 60 -15.91 0.44 0.50
C VAL A 60 -14.59 0.75 -0.21
N VAL A 61 -14.25 -0.07 -1.18
CA VAL A 61 -13.21 0.21 -2.17
C VAL A 61 -13.90 0.80 -3.39
N THR A 62 -13.48 2.00 -3.78
CA THR A 62 -13.98 2.69 -4.98
C THR A 62 -13.22 2.25 -6.23
N LEU A 63 -13.77 2.52 -7.42
CA LEU A 63 -13.05 2.26 -8.66
C LEU A 63 -11.74 3.06 -8.75
N ASP A 64 -11.74 4.28 -8.23
CA ASP A 64 -10.55 5.10 -8.17
C ASP A 64 -9.49 4.53 -7.22
N ASP A 65 -9.87 3.98 -6.06
CA ASP A 65 -8.91 3.29 -5.17
C ASP A 65 -8.27 2.09 -5.87
N PHE A 66 -9.07 1.35 -6.63
CA PHE A 66 -8.61 0.20 -7.39
C PHE A 66 -7.62 0.61 -8.50
N ARG A 67 -7.97 1.61 -9.31
CA ARG A 67 -7.10 2.14 -10.38
C ARG A 67 -5.80 2.69 -9.82
N GLU A 68 -5.85 3.43 -8.72
CA GLU A 68 -4.67 3.91 -8.02
C GLU A 68 -3.79 2.74 -7.57
N GLY A 69 -4.38 1.74 -6.90
CA GLY A 69 -3.68 0.53 -6.48
C GLY A 69 -2.98 -0.20 -7.64
N VAL A 70 -3.64 -0.33 -8.80
CA VAL A 70 -3.05 -0.93 -10.00
C VAL A 70 -1.78 -0.21 -10.42
N ARG A 71 -1.82 1.12 -10.45
CA ARG A 71 -0.69 1.96 -10.87
C ARG A 71 0.48 1.90 -9.90
N ILE A 72 0.20 1.83 -8.60
CA ILE A 72 1.24 1.63 -7.59
C ILE A 72 1.90 0.26 -7.78
N VAL A 73 1.11 -0.79 -8.04
CA VAL A 73 1.66 -2.13 -8.31
C VAL A 73 2.51 -2.15 -9.58
N GLU A 74 2.06 -1.52 -10.66
CA GLU A 74 2.84 -1.38 -11.91
C GLU A 74 4.19 -0.68 -11.65
N THR A 75 4.16 0.46 -10.96
CA THR A 75 5.36 1.25 -10.65
C THR A 75 6.33 0.45 -9.79
N ASN A 76 5.83 -0.22 -8.75
CA ASN A 76 6.65 -1.06 -7.89
C ASN A 76 7.23 -2.25 -8.65
N LEU A 77 6.47 -2.87 -9.57
CA LEU A 77 6.96 -3.97 -10.39
C LEU A 77 8.12 -3.52 -11.30
N GLU A 78 8.00 -2.36 -11.95
CA GLU A 78 9.09 -1.77 -12.75
C GLU A 78 10.32 -1.49 -11.88
N TYR A 79 10.13 -0.89 -10.71
CA TYR A 79 11.21 -0.62 -9.76
C TYR A 79 11.93 -1.90 -9.33
N MET A 80 11.18 -2.93 -8.90
CA MET A 80 11.75 -4.20 -8.44
C MET A 80 12.54 -4.89 -9.56
N LYS A 81 12.07 -4.85 -10.81
CA LYS A 81 12.80 -5.35 -11.97
C LYS A 81 14.08 -4.56 -12.24
N GLY A 82 14.04 -3.24 -12.08
CA GLY A 82 15.21 -2.37 -12.18
C GLY A 82 16.27 -2.73 -11.15
N GLU A 83 15.88 -2.93 -9.90
CA GLU A 83 16.80 -3.33 -8.82
C GLU A 83 17.39 -4.73 -9.02
N ILE A 84 16.59 -5.70 -9.47
CA ILE A 84 17.10 -7.03 -9.85
C ILE A 84 18.16 -6.89 -10.96
N SER A 85 17.90 -6.07 -11.97
CA SER A 85 18.79 -5.90 -13.13
C SER A 85 20.12 -5.22 -12.77
N LYS A 86 20.13 -4.37 -11.73
CA LYS A 86 21.35 -3.72 -11.21
C LYS A 86 22.21 -4.65 -10.34
N GLY A 87 21.73 -5.85 -10.01
CA GLY A 87 22.39 -6.76 -9.08
C GLY A 87 22.44 -6.22 -7.63
N SER A 88 21.64 -5.20 -7.31
CA SER A 88 21.58 -4.59 -5.98
C SER A 88 20.86 -5.47 -4.95
N PHE A 89 20.05 -6.42 -5.41
CA PHE A 89 19.26 -7.33 -4.57
C PHE A 89 19.24 -8.75 -5.14
N ASP A 90 20.11 -9.61 -4.63
CA ASP A 90 20.06 -11.07 -4.88
C ASP A 90 19.23 -11.78 -3.78
N SER A 91 18.05 -11.24 -3.47
CA SER A 91 17.10 -11.92 -2.58
C SER A 91 16.15 -12.74 -3.44
N SER A 92 16.18 -14.07 -3.29
CA SER A 92 15.21 -14.99 -3.90
C SER A 92 13.76 -14.51 -3.72
N PHE A 93 13.45 -13.91 -2.57
CA PHE A 93 12.17 -13.27 -2.29
C PHE A 93 11.74 -12.26 -3.38
N LEU A 94 12.61 -11.31 -3.74
CA LEU A 94 12.27 -10.25 -4.69
C LEU A 94 11.98 -10.82 -6.08
N GLN A 95 12.77 -11.80 -6.51
CA GLN A 95 12.58 -12.48 -7.79
C GLN A 95 11.26 -13.28 -7.79
N GLU A 96 11.00 -14.06 -6.74
CA GLU A 96 9.76 -14.83 -6.60
C GLU A 96 8.53 -13.93 -6.48
N PHE A 97 8.67 -12.78 -5.82
CA PHE A 97 7.60 -11.81 -5.68
C PHE A 97 7.25 -11.14 -7.02
N VAL A 98 8.26 -10.71 -7.79
CA VAL A 98 8.07 -10.20 -9.16
C VAL A 98 7.36 -11.24 -10.02
N GLN A 99 7.83 -12.49 -10.00
CA GLN A 99 7.19 -13.56 -10.76
C GLN A 99 5.74 -13.83 -10.31
N LEU A 100 5.46 -13.75 -9.00
CA LEU A 100 4.10 -13.89 -8.49
C LEU A 100 3.19 -12.78 -9.02
N ILE A 101 3.65 -11.53 -9.02
CA ILE A 101 2.88 -10.40 -9.56
C ILE A 101 2.61 -10.60 -11.05
N GLU A 102 3.64 -10.94 -11.84
CA GLU A 102 3.49 -11.14 -13.29
C GLU A 102 2.52 -12.27 -13.64
N ARG A 103 2.58 -13.40 -12.92
CA ARG A 103 1.66 -14.53 -13.14
C ARG A 103 0.22 -14.22 -12.71
N THR A 104 0.05 -13.38 -11.69
CA THR A 104 -1.27 -13.09 -11.10
C THR A 104 -1.96 -11.92 -11.80
N GLY A 105 -1.18 -10.99 -12.36
CA GLY A 105 -1.66 -9.75 -12.94
C GLY A 105 -1.78 -8.62 -11.90
N VAL A 106 -1.37 -7.41 -12.30
CA VAL A 106 -1.30 -6.22 -11.44
C VAL A 106 -2.66 -5.83 -10.85
N GLN A 107 -3.76 -6.05 -11.59
CA GLN A 107 -5.13 -5.83 -11.15
C GLN A 107 -5.50 -6.72 -9.95
N THR A 108 -5.22 -8.01 -10.04
CA THR A 108 -5.51 -8.97 -8.97
C THR A 108 -4.69 -8.65 -7.72
N VAL A 109 -3.42 -8.31 -7.91
CA VAL A 109 -2.50 -7.92 -6.82
C VAL A 109 -3.02 -6.67 -6.11
N ALA A 110 -3.36 -5.62 -6.87
CA ALA A 110 -3.90 -4.38 -6.33
C ALA A 110 -5.19 -4.61 -5.52
N LEU A 111 -6.13 -5.40 -6.05
CA LEU A 111 -7.32 -5.77 -5.32
C LEU A 111 -7.00 -6.55 -4.04
N GLY A 112 -6.04 -7.48 -4.08
CA GLY A 112 -5.58 -8.21 -2.89
C GLY A 112 -5.03 -7.28 -1.82
N SER A 113 -4.19 -6.32 -2.19
CA SER A 113 -3.66 -5.31 -1.27
C SER A 113 -4.78 -4.47 -0.63
N LEU A 114 -5.76 -4.03 -1.42
CA LEU A 114 -6.92 -3.27 -0.91
C LEU A 114 -7.79 -4.09 0.04
N ILE A 115 -8.07 -5.36 -0.30
CA ILE A 115 -8.80 -6.29 0.59
C ILE A 115 -8.07 -6.42 1.93
N GLN A 116 -6.76 -6.67 1.89
CA GLN A 116 -5.98 -6.84 3.10
C GLN A 116 -5.94 -5.56 3.94
N ASP A 117 -5.72 -4.39 3.32
CA ASP A 117 -5.70 -3.10 4.02
C ASP A 117 -7.02 -2.83 4.75
N ARG A 118 -8.15 -2.95 4.04
CA ARG A 118 -9.47 -2.70 4.63
C ARG A 118 -9.82 -3.71 5.72
N ALA A 119 -9.51 -5.00 5.52
CA ALA A 119 -9.74 -6.02 6.53
C ALA A 119 -8.89 -5.80 7.79
N LEU A 120 -7.62 -5.41 7.63
CA LEU A 120 -6.74 -5.07 8.74
C LEU A 120 -7.23 -3.84 9.50
N TYR A 121 -7.72 -2.82 8.79
CA TYR A 121 -8.27 -1.62 9.41
C TYR A 121 -9.53 -1.93 10.23
N GLU A 122 -10.49 -2.67 9.67
CA GLU A 122 -11.69 -3.14 10.38
C GLU A 122 -11.30 -3.89 11.66
N ARG A 123 -10.34 -4.81 11.55
CA ARG A 123 -9.84 -5.55 12.71
C ARG A 123 -9.16 -4.64 13.73
N ALA A 124 -8.36 -3.67 13.30
CA ALA A 124 -7.69 -2.74 14.19
C ALA A 124 -8.72 -1.94 15.01
N VAL A 125 -9.71 -1.35 14.33
CA VAL A 125 -10.80 -0.59 14.97
C VAL A 125 -11.62 -1.46 15.92
N ALA A 126 -11.99 -2.68 15.50
CA ALA A 126 -12.74 -3.63 16.33
C ALA A 126 -11.99 -4.03 17.61
N ASN A 127 -10.66 -3.98 17.59
CA ASN A 127 -9.80 -4.23 18.77
C ASN A 127 -9.41 -2.96 19.54
N GLY A 128 -10.05 -1.81 19.24
CA GLY A 128 -9.80 -0.55 19.94
C GLY A 128 -8.54 0.19 19.48
N PHE A 129 -7.88 -0.26 18.40
CA PHE A 129 -6.77 0.48 17.80
C PHE A 129 -7.33 1.51 16.82
N SER A 130 -7.34 2.77 17.24
CA SER A 130 -7.74 3.90 16.39
C SER A 130 -6.75 5.05 16.52
N ALA A 131 -6.59 5.80 15.44
CA ALA A 131 -5.86 7.07 15.47
C ALA A 131 -6.83 8.19 15.85
N THR A 132 -6.43 8.99 16.83
CA THR A 132 -7.14 10.22 17.20
C THR A 132 -6.92 11.30 16.14
N ASP A 133 -7.84 12.26 16.05
CA ASP A 133 -7.73 13.38 15.11
C ASP A 133 -6.44 14.19 15.33
N GLN A 134 -6.01 14.32 16.60
CA GLN A 134 -4.77 14.99 16.95
C GLN A 134 -3.55 14.25 16.42
N GLU A 135 -3.51 12.91 16.55
CA GLU A 135 -2.42 12.09 16.01
C GLU A 135 -2.35 12.17 14.48
N VAL A 136 -3.51 12.12 13.81
CA VAL A 136 -3.59 12.26 12.35
C VAL A 136 -3.10 13.64 11.92
N THR A 137 -3.53 14.71 12.58
CA THR A 137 -3.11 16.08 12.27
C THR A 137 -1.61 16.27 12.46
N ALA A 138 -1.07 15.79 13.58
CA ALA A 138 0.37 15.89 13.86
C ALA A 138 1.22 15.10 12.83
N ARG A 139 0.72 13.94 12.36
CA ARG A 139 1.38 13.18 11.31
C ARG A 139 1.29 13.90 9.95
N LEU A 140 0.12 14.42 9.63
CA LEU A 140 -0.15 15.17 8.40
C LEU A 140 0.79 16.37 8.24
N GLU A 141 0.98 17.17 9.29
CA GLU A 141 1.88 18.33 9.29
C GLU A 141 3.33 17.93 9.06
N ARG A 142 3.77 16.85 9.74
CA ARG A 142 5.13 16.30 9.57
C ARG A 142 5.36 15.83 8.14
N ASP A 143 4.43 15.07 7.60
CA ASP A 143 4.56 14.52 6.25
C ASP A 143 4.55 15.68 5.23
N ARG A 144 3.66 16.67 5.38
CA ARG A 144 3.63 17.86 4.52
C ARG A 144 4.98 18.61 4.50
N GLU A 145 5.65 18.75 5.64
CA GLU A 145 6.98 19.36 5.69
C GLU A 145 8.04 18.49 4.99
N LEU A 146 8.00 17.17 5.18
CA LEU A 146 8.89 16.24 4.48
C LEU A 146 8.74 16.32 2.95
N PHE A 147 7.50 16.38 2.45
CA PHE A 147 7.21 16.53 1.02
C PHE A 147 7.68 17.88 0.47
N ARG A 148 7.66 18.96 1.28
CA ARG A 148 8.12 20.29 0.86
C ARG A 148 9.64 20.34 0.66
N VAL A 149 10.41 19.61 1.47
CA VAL A 149 11.88 19.71 1.49
C VAL A 149 12.57 18.59 0.70
N ASN A 150 11.84 17.55 0.29
CA ASN A 150 12.42 16.41 -0.44
C ASN A 150 12.21 16.54 -1.96
N PRO A 151 13.25 16.82 -2.76
CA PRO A 151 13.13 16.90 -4.22
C PRO A 151 12.85 15.55 -4.89
N GLU A 152 13.03 14.42 -4.20
CA GLU A 152 12.81 13.06 -4.73
C GLU A 152 11.32 12.66 -4.77
N VAL A 153 10.40 13.57 -4.41
CA VAL A 153 8.94 13.33 -4.42
C VAL A 153 8.22 13.85 -5.66
N ALA A 154 8.93 14.12 -6.75
CA ALA A 154 8.36 14.71 -7.98
C ALA A 154 7.13 13.96 -8.53
N GLN A 155 7.12 12.63 -8.43
CA GLN A 155 5.97 11.80 -8.83
C GLN A 155 4.76 12.03 -7.93
N VAL A 156 4.98 12.10 -6.62
CA VAL A 156 3.93 12.36 -5.64
C VAL A 156 3.40 13.78 -5.79
N ASN A 157 4.28 14.77 -6.01
CA ASN A 157 3.88 16.14 -6.28
C ASN A 157 2.99 16.25 -7.54
N ALA A 158 3.33 15.54 -8.62
CA ALA A 158 2.52 15.53 -9.83
C ALA A 158 1.13 14.92 -9.60
N TYR A 159 1.02 13.90 -8.75
CA TYR A 159 -0.28 13.36 -8.32
C TYR A 159 -1.05 14.38 -7.48
N ILE A 160 -0.42 14.98 -6.46
CA ILE A 160 -1.04 15.97 -5.57
C ILE A 160 -1.55 17.18 -6.38
N GLU A 161 -0.75 17.68 -7.32
CA GLU A 161 -1.14 18.77 -8.22
C GLU A 161 -2.34 18.41 -9.08
N ALA A 162 -2.36 17.20 -9.64
CA ALA A 162 -3.44 16.73 -10.50
C ALA A 162 -4.77 16.51 -9.73
N VAL A 163 -4.70 15.98 -8.51
CA VAL A 163 -5.88 15.82 -7.63
C VAL A 163 -6.38 17.17 -7.11
N GLY A 164 -5.46 18.13 -6.93
CA GLY A 164 -5.66 19.37 -6.22
C GLY A 164 -5.11 19.29 -4.81
N GLN A 165 -4.16 20.18 -4.47
CA GLN A 165 -3.44 20.17 -3.19
C GLN A 165 -4.39 20.20 -1.98
N ASP A 166 -5.40 21.08 -2.02
CA ASP A 166 -6.33 21.21 -0.90
C ASP A 166 -7.11 19.93 -0.67
N ARG A 167 -7.66 19.33 -1.73
CA ARG A 167 -8.40 18.06 -1.67
C ARG A 167 -7.51 16.92 -1.16
N TYR A 168 -6.26 16.85 -1.65
CA TYR A 168 -5.31 15.86 -1.19
C TYR A 168 -5.05 15.96 0.32
N TRP A 169 -4.66 17.15 0.79
CA TRP A 169 -4.20 17.36 2.17
C TRP A 169 -5.34 17.39 3.18
N SER A 170 -6.54 17.79 2.80
CA SER A 170 -7.68 17.93 3.72
C SER A 170 -8.65 16.75 3.71
N GLU A 171 -8.75 16.01 2.62
CA GLU A 171 -9.74 14.93 2.48
C GLU A 171 -9.08 13.56 2.30
N LEU A 172 -8.25 13.40 1.26
CA LEU A 172 -7.78 12.07 0.86
C LEU A 172 -6.71 11.52 1.80
N TYR A 173 -5.64 12.28 2.04
CA TYR A 173 -4.49 11.80 2.80
C TYR A 173 -4.80 11.60 4.29
N PRO A 174 -5.57 12.45 4.98
CA PRO A 174 -5.99 12.18 6.37
C PRO A 174 -6.77 10.87 6.53
N ALA A 175 -7.57 10.49 5.54
CA ALA A 175 -8.30 9.21 5.56
C ALA A 175 -7.34 8.01 5.44
N VAL A 176 -6.28 8.13 4.62
CA VAL A 176 -5.20 7.14 4.52
C VAL A 176 -4.45 7.03 5.85
N LEU A 177 -3.98 8.16 6.41
CA LEU A 177 -3.24 8.18 7.67
C LEU A 177 -4.01 7.55 8.81
N ARG A 178 -5.32 7.83 8.94
CA ARG A 178 -6.15 7.23 9.99
C ARG A 178 -6.16 5.69 9.91
N ARG A 179 -6.21 5.13 8.70
CA ARG A 179 -6.15 3.67 8.51
C ARG A 179 -4.77 3.13 8.83
N GLU A 180 -3.73 3.70 8.22
CA GLU A 180 -2.35 3.23 8.40
C GLU A 180 -1.92 3.26 9.87
N MET A 181 -2.24 4.35 10.58
CA MET A 181 -1.88 4.51 11.99
C MET A 181 -2.64 3.52 12.89
N ALA A 182 -3.90 3.22 12.60
CA ALA A 182 -4.65 2.19 13.33
C ALA A 182 -4.04 0.79 13.12
N ILE A 183 -3.70 0.44 11.87
CA ILE A 183 -3.04 -0.82 11.53
C ILE A 183 -1.66 -0.90 12.17
N GLN A 184 -0.89 0.19 12.14
CA GLN A 184 0.44 0.26 12.76
C GLN A 184 0.36 0.04 14.28
N LYS A 185 -0.56 0.71 14.98
CA LYS A 185 -0.78 0.50 16.43
C LYS A 185 -1.11 -0.97 16.74
N MET A 186 -1.97 -1.59 15.95
CA MET A 186 -2.29 -3.02 16.10
C MET A 186 -1.06 -3.90 15.84
N TRP A 187 -0.27 -3.60 14.81
CA TRP A 187 0.97 -4.32 14.52
C TRP A 187 1.95 -4.21 15.70
N GLU A 188 2.23 -2.99 16.18
CA GLU A 188 3.12 -2.73 17.31
C GLU A 188 2.69 -3.51 18.55
N ALA A 189 1.40 -3.44 18.91
CA ALA A 189 0.85 -4.20 20.03
C ALA A 189 0.97 -5.73 19.85
N THR A 190 0.83 -6.21 18.61
CA THR A 190 0.91 -7.65 18.27
C THR A 190 2.32 -8.20 18.41
N VAL A 191 3.34 -7.43 18.00
CA VAL A 191 4.72 -7.90 17.94
C VAL A 191 5.58 -7.44 19.12
N THR A 192 5.04 -6.60 20.01
CA THR A 192 5.75 -6.11 21.20
C THR A 192 6.30 -7.29 22.02
N GLY A 193 7.58 -7.22 22.36
CA GLY A 193 8.27 -8.27 23.12
C GLY A 193 8.81 -9.43 22.28
N ILE A 194 8.49 -9.52 20.98
CA ILE A 194 9.06 -10.52 20.07
C ILE A 194 10.33 -9.94 19.45
N THR A 195 11.48 -10.56 19.74
CA THR A 195 12.79 -10.08 19.28
C THR A 195 13.25 -10.70 17.96
N ASP A 196 12.78 -11.91 17.65
CA ASP A 196 13.09 -12.64 16.43
C ASP A 196 12.20 -12.18 15.26
N GLN A 197 12.82 -11.91 14.11
CA GLN A 197 12.11 -11.39 12.93
C GLN A 197 11.13 -12.42 12.36
N GLY A 198 11.56 -13.68 12.22
CA GLY A 198 10.69 -14.74 11.67
C GLY A 198 9.44 -14.96 12.51
N SER A 199 9.59 -14.89 13.83
CA SER A 199 8.48 -14.99 14.79
C SER A 199 7.54 -13.78 14.70
N ARG A 200 8.06 -12.55 14.51
CA ARG A 200 7.23 -11.36 14.26
C ARG A 200 6.41 -11.50 12.99
N ASP A 201 7.06 -11.94 11.91
CA ASP A 201 6.41 -12.10 10.60
C ASP A 201 5.36 -13.21 10.63
N ALA A 202 5.65 -14.34 11.27
CA ALA A 202 4.68 -15.42 11.45
C ALA A 202 3.45 -14.94 12.24
N LYS A 203 3.67 -14.25 13.37
CA LYS A 203 2.59 -13.72 14.20
C LYS A 203 1.73 -12.71 13.45
N TRP A 204 2.36 -11.83 12.67
CA TRP A 204 1.64 -10.84 11.88
C TRP A 204 0.88 -11.47 10.72
N ASN A 205 1.46 -12.46 10.03
CA ASN A 205 0.78 -13.23 8.99
C ASN A 205 -0.49 -13.90 9.52
N ASP A 206 -0.47 -14.41 10.75
CA ASP A 206 -1.67 -14.98 11.38
C ASP A 206 -2.74 -13.91 11.64
N VAL A 207 -2.35 -12.71 12.10
CA VAL A 207 -3.29 -11.59 12.26
C VAL A 207 -3.90 -11.18 10.92
N GLN A 208 -3.10 -11.10 9.85
CA GLN A 208 -3.60 -10.78 8.51
C GLN A 208 -4.62 -11.81 8.01
N LYS A 209 -4.33 -13.11 8.19
CA LYS A 209 -5.26 -14.19 7.84
C LYS A 209 -6.58 -14.06 8.60
N GLN A 210 -6.49 -13.86 9.91
CA GLN A 210 -7.67 -13.70 10.77
C GLN A 210 -8.49 -12.46 10.41
N ALA A 211 -7.84 -11.34 10.06
CA ALA A 211 -8.51 -10.13 9.63
C ALA A 211 -9.38 -10.39 8.39
N ILE A 212 -8.80 -11.04 7.37
CA ILE A 212 -9.50 -11.34 6.12
C ILE A 212 -10.60 -12.38 6.33
N SER A 213 -10.37 -13.41 7.13
CA SER A 213 -11.38 -14.46 7.36
C SER A 213 -12.55 -13.99 8.24
N SER A 214 -12.39 -12.90 9.00
CA SER A 214 -13.43 -12.36 9.87
C SER A 214 -14.34 -11.32 9.22
N VAL A 215 -14.04 -10.87 7.99
CA VAL A 215 -14.81 -9.82 7.31
C VAL A 215 -15.59 -10.37 6.12
N SER A 216 -16.79 -9.85 5.88
CA SER A 216 -17.52 -10.11 4.65
C SER A 216 -16.88 -9.37 3.48
N ILE A 217 -16.70 -10.05 2.34
CA ILE A 217 -16.14 -9.45 1.13
C ILE A 217 -17.13 -9.65 -0.02
N GLU A 218 -17.65 -8.55 -0.56
CA GLU A 218 -18.69 -8.54 -1.58
C GLU A 218 -18.22 -7.75 -2.81
N ALA A 219 -18.30 -8.37 -4.00
CA ALA A 219 -18.05 -7.67 -5.25
C ALA A 219 -19.32 -6.90 -5.67
N LEU A 220 -19.25 -5.57 -5.68
CA LEU A 220 -20.37 -4.69 -6.02
C LEU A 220 -20.46 -4.45 -7.55
N ALA A 221 -19.30 -4.32 -8.20
CA ALA A 221 -19.20 -4.07 -9.64
C ALA A 221 -18.08 -4.92 -10.26
N PRO A 222 -18.23 -6.26 -10.34
CA PRO A 222 -17.17 -7.17 -10.79
C PRO A 222 -16.68 -6.88 -12.21
N GLY A 223 -17.55 -6.36 -13.09
CA GLY A 223 -17.15 -5.96 -14.45
C GLY A 223 -16.20 -4.76 -14.49
N ALA A 224 -16.27 -3.86 -13.51
CA ALA A 224 -15.45 -2.64 -13.46
C ALA A 224 -14.01 -2.91 -13.01
N ILE A 225 -13.76 -4.04 -12.34
CA ILE A 225 -12.44 -4.45 -11.83
C ILE A 225 -11.83 -5.62 -12.63
N ALA A 226 -12.51 -6.08 -13.68
CA ALA A 226 -12.01 -7.15 -14.53
C ALA A 226 -10.62 -6.79 -15.13
N PRO A 227 -9.70 -7.76 -15.28
CA PRO A 227 -9.88 -9.20 -15.05
C PRO A 227 -9.73 -9.65 -13.58
N ALA A 228 -9.52 -8.74 -12.62
CA ALA A 228 -9.42 -9.13 -11.22
C ALA A 228 -10.76 -9.66 -10.69
N THR A 229 -10.68 -10.61 -9.77
CA THR A 229 -11.82 -11.11 -9.02
C THR A 229 -11.45 -11.22 -7.55
N VAL A 230 -12.44 -11.13 -6.65
CA VAL A 230 -12.22 -11.34 -5.21
C VAL A 230 -11.55 -12.69 -4.95
N SER A 231 -12.01 -13.76 -5.62
CA SER A 231 -11.41 -15.09 -5.47
C SER A 231 -9.94 -15.13 -5.87
N ASN A 232 -9.57 -14.53 -7.00
CA ASN A 232 -8.18 -14.49 -7.45
C ASN A 232 -7.31 -13.62 -6.53
N ALA A 233 -7.86 -12.51 -6.02
CA ALA A 233 -7.17 -11.63 -5.08
C ALA A 233 -6.88 -12.33 -3.75
N LEU A 234 -7.85 -13.09 -3.21
CA LEU A 234 -7.63 -13.91 -2.02
C LEU A 234 -6.61 -15.03 -2.25
N ALA A 235 -6.70 -15.74 -3.38
CA ALA A 235 -5.73 -16.76 -3.75
C ALA A 235 -4.31 -16.19 -3.92
N TYR A 236 -4.19 -14.96 -4.42
CA TYR A 236 -2.92 -14.23 -4.48
C TYR A 236 -2.35 -13.97 -3.07
N LEU A 237 -3.17 -13.46 -2.15
CA LEU A 237 -2.73 -13.18 -0.78
C LEU A 237 -2.22 -14.43 -0.07
N ASP A 238 -2.85 -15.58 -0.31
CA ASP A 238 -2.40 -16.86 0.24
C ASP A 238 -1.04 -17.29 -0.31
N LYS A 239 -0.81 -17.14 -1.63
CA LYS A 239 0.49 -17.41 -2.25
C LYS A 239 1.57 -16.43 -1.78
N TYR A 240 1.25 -15.15 -1.67
CA TYR A 240 2.18 -14.11 -1.22
C TYR A 240 2.74 -14.40 0.18
N ARG A 241 1.92 -14.92 1.10
CA ARG A 241 2.35 -15.29 2.45
C ARG A 241 3.28 -16.50 2.50
N GLN A 242 3.33 -17.29 1.43
CA GLN A 242 4.18 -18.48 1.34
C GLN A 242 5.55 -18.19 0.72
N LEU A 243 5.80 -16.95 0.28
CA LEU A 243 7.11 -16.55 -0.24
C LEU A 243 8.20 -16.65 0.84
N PRO A 244 9.43 -17.03 0.48
CA PRO A 244 10.55 -17.13 1.42
C PRO A 244 10.85 -15.75 2.02
N ARG A 245 10.94 -15.66 3.35
CA ARG A 245 11.22 -14.41 4.08
C ARG A 245 12.65 -14.38 4.59
#